data_AF-A0A126YWR6-F1
#
_entry.id   AF-A0A126YWR6-F1
#
_cell.length_a   1.000
_cell.length_b   1.000
_cell.length_c   1.000
_cell.angle_alpha   90.00
_cell.angle_beta   90.00
_cell.angle_gamma   90.00
#
_symmetry.space_group_name_H-M   'P 1'
#
loop_
_entity.id
_entity.type
_entity.pdbx_description
1 polymer ?
#
loop_
_entity_poly.entity_id
_entity_poly.type
_entity_poly.pdbx_seq_one_letter_code
_entity_poly.pdbx_strand_id
1 'polypeptide(L)'
;MDSILFDPITRIATPLPLEFHVPPGWPTPSPDWRAANQGWQPPAAWTPLPGLDPVPAGWQWWQKNVETWAEFVGREAPVFRLDAAATLVISAIGLLGVAISLKSHADATVLFAGLAVFGPLNFVRLVALAATTEDRALRRLRSRSARLGWALALLGYEARRGSATAEAESFDTYVAWREQEAWSFDRRWDADQVHPDLRAIFNRYCRAAPAPCHRVATAALAGVSGGALVITVLVLLANHVSGSGSSNP
;
A
#
# COMPACT_ATOMS: atom_id res chain seq x y z
N MET A 1 9.65 37.42 -1.10
CA MET A 1 11.03 37.13 -0.62
C MET A 1 10.87 35.97 0.34
N ASP A 2 10.90 34.77 -0.23
CA ASP A 2 10.60 33.53 0.44
C ASP A 2 11.84 33.08 1.22
N SER A 3 11.85 33.41 2.51
CA SER A 3 12.72 32.76 3.46
C SER A 3 12.27 31.31 3.60
N ILE A 4 12.72 30.46 2.68
CA ILE A 4 12.88 29.03 2.91
C ILE A 4 14.01 28.90 3.93
N LEU A 5 13.71 29.29 5.17
CA LEU A 5 14.44 28.93 6.37
C LEU A 5 14.26 27.41 6.48
N PHE A 6 15.12 26.70 5.76
CA PHE A 6 15.37 25.28 5.91
C PHE A 6 15.78 25.06 7.37
N ASP A 7 14.80 24.78 8.22
CA ASP A 7 15.02 24.36 9.59
C ASP A 7 15.83 23.04 9.56
N PRO A 8 17.10 23.03 9.98
CA PRO A 8 17.96 21.85 9.90
C PRO A 8 17.39 20.65 10.68
N ILE A 9 16.45 20.88 11.60
CA ILE A 9 15.77 19.81 12.35
C ILE A 9 14.77 19.04 11.47
N THR A 10 14.19 19.68 10.44
CA THR A 10 13.29 18.98 9.51
C THR A 10 14.00 17.99 8.58
N ARG A 11 15.33 18.10 8.40
CA ARG A 11 16.11 17.17 7.56
C ARG A 11 16.44 15.83 8.22
N ILE A 12 16.20 15.68 9.53
CA ILE A 12 16.47 14.42 10.25
C ILE A 12 15.24 13.51 10.25
N ALA A 13 14.09 13.98 9.74
CA ALA A 13 12.91 13.15 9.59
C ALA A 13 13.16 12.09 8.51
N THR A 14 13.63 10.93 8.94
CA THR A 14 13.65 9.71 8.15
C THR A 14 12.30 9.58 7.46
N PRO A 15 12.23 9.54 6.11
CA PRO A 15 10.95 9.45 5.44
C PRO A 15 10.32 8.09 5.78
N LEU A 16 9.12 8.11 6.36
CA LEU A 16 8.34 6.92 6.71
C LEU A 16 7.31 6.64 5.60
N PRO A 17 6.79 5.40 5.47
CA PRO A 17 5.81 5.07 4.44
C PRO A 17 4.55 5.96 4.48
N LEU A 18 4.13 6.36 5.68
CA LEU A 18 3.06 7.32 5.90
C LEU A 18 3.61 8.56 6.62
N GLU A 19 3.32 9.72 6.06
CA GLU A 19 3.57 11.04 6.63
C GLU A 19 2.44 11.41 7.57
N PHE A 20 2.77 11.82 8.79
CA PHE A 20 1.81 12.24 9.78
C PHE A 20 1.46 13.72 9.62
N HIS A 21 0.17 14.03 9.53
CA HIS A 21 -0.33 15.39 9.43
C HIS A 21 -0.86 15.86 10.79
N VAL A 22 -0.15 16.82 11.37
CA VAL A 22 -0.51 17.44 12.64
C VAL A 22 -1.64 18.45 12.41
N PRO A 23 -2.75 18.36 13.16
CA PRO A 23 -3.81 19.37 13.11
C PRO A 23 -3.30 20.78 13.42
N PRO A 24 -3.91 21.84 12.87
CA PRO A 24 -3.53 23.21 13.20
C PRO A 24 -3.59 23.47 14.70
N GLY A 25 -2.56 24.11 15.26
CA GLY A 25 -2.47 24.46 16.68
C GLY A 25 -2.03 23.31 17.60
N TRP A 26 -1.82 22.10 17.09
CA TRP A 26 -1.32 20.99 17.88
C TRP A 26 0.21 20.95 17.93
N PRO A 27 0.79 20.38 19.00
CA PRO A 27 2.22 20.10 19.06
C PRO A 27 2.65 19.06 18.00
N THR A 28 3.92 19.06 17.64
CA THR A 28 4.49 18.07 16.74
C THR A 28 4.88 16.81 17.53
N PRO A 29 4.55 15.61 17.04
CA PRO A 29 4.99 14.37 17.68
C PRO A 29 6.45 14.03 17.34
N SER A 30 7.11 13.28 18.22
CA SER A 30 8.48 12.82 18.04
C SER A 30 8.62 11.90 16.81
N PRO A 31 9.80 11.83 16.19
CA PRO A 31 10.06 10.88 15.10
C PRO A 31 9.73 9.43 15.49
N ASP A 32 10.08 9.01 16.70
CA ASP A 32 9.81 7.68 17.20
C ASP A 32 8.30 7.41 17.33
N TRP A 33 7.54 8.38 17.86
CA TRP A 33 6.09 8.25 17.97
C TRP A 33 5.45 8.07 16.60
N ARG A 34 5.87 8.85 15.59
CA ARG A 34 5.37 8.72 14.21
C ARG A 34 5.71 7.36 13.60
N ALA A 35 6.89 6.81 13.90
CA ALA A 35 7.29 5.49 13.42
C ALA A 35 6.52 4.36 14.11
N ALA A 36 6.27 4.47 15.42
CA ALA A 36 5.50 3.51 16.21
C ALA A 36 4.01 3.49 15.82
N ASN A 37 3.45 4.63 15.42
CA ASN A 37 2.01 4.79 15.20
C ASN A 37 1.59 4.82 13.72
N GLN A 38 2.43 4.35 12.78
CA GLN A 38 2.14 4.40 11.35
C GLN A 38 0.73 3.89 10.99
N GLY A 39 -0.10 4.79 10.48
CA GLY A 39 -1.45 4.51 10.02
C GLY A 39 -2.49 4.33 11.12
N TRP A 40 -2.12 4.51 12.39
CA TRP A 40 -3.06 4.49 13.52
C TRP A 40 -4.11 5.60 13.38
N GLN A 41 -5.39 5.28 13.58
CA GLN A 41 -6.46 6.27 13.54
C GLN A 41 -6.91 6.54 14.97
N PRO A 42 -6.68 7.76 15.50
CA PRO A 42 -7.18 8.14 16.80
C PRO A 42 -8.71 8.01 16.87
N PRO A 43 -9.28 7.64 18.03
CA PRO A 43 -10.72 7.72 18.27
C PRO A 43 -11.26 9.15 18.07
N ALA A 44 -12.57 9.28 17.86
CA ALA A 44 -13.21 10.59 17.83
C ALA A 44 -12.96 11.33 19.16
N ALA A 45 -12.71 12.64 19.06
CA ALA A 45 -12.36 13.53 20.18
C ALA A 45 -11.04 13.22 20.92
N TRP A 46 -10.18 12.33 20.40
CA TRP A 46 -8.84 12.15 20.94
C TRP A 46 -8.00 13.42 20.74
N THR A 47 -7.27 13.83 21.78
CA THR A 47 -6.22 14.86 21.74
C THR A 47 -4.96 14.34 22.43
N PRO A 48 -3.75 14.70 21.98
CA PRO A 48 -2.51 14.23 22.57
C PRO A 48 -2.23 14.88 23.93
N LEU A 49 -2.66 16.13 24.09
CA LEU A 49 -2.55 16.91 25.32
C LEU A 49 -3.92 17.49 25.69
N PRO A 50 -4.17 17.74 26.99
CA PRO A 50 -5.38 18.42 27.43
C PRO A 50 -5.42 19.87 26.95
N GLY A 51 -6.62 20.39 26.67
CA GLY A 51 -6.84 21.79 26.29
C GLY A 51 -6.59 22.13 24.82
N LEU A 52 -6.29 21.13 23.98
CA LEU A 52 -6.21 21.30 22.53
C LEU A 52 -7.60 21.32 21.90
N ASP A 53 -7.74 22.10 20.83
CA ASP A 53 -8.97 22.11 20.04
C ASP A 53 -9.20 20.74 19.37
N PRO A 54 -10.45 20.29 19.24
CA PRO A 54 -10.79 19.09 18.50
C PRO A 54 -10.30 19.16 17.06
N VAL A 55 -9.94 17.99 16.53
CA VAL A 55 -9.52 17.87 15.13
C VAL A 55 -10.66 18.28 14.18
N PRO A 56 -10.38 18.98 13.06
CA PRO A 56 -11.40 19.29 12.06
C PRO A 56 -12.10 18.04 11.50
N ALA A 57 -13.37 18.17 11.14
CA ALA A 57 -14.12 17.09 10.51
C ALA A 57 -13.44 16.65 9.19
N GLY A 58 -13.29 15.34 8.99
CA GLY A 58 -12.66 14.78 7.79
C GLY A 58 -11.13 14.86 7.75
N TRP A 59 -10.48 15.21 8.87
CA TRP A 59 -9.02 15.28 8.94
C TRP A 59 -8.33 13.96 8.56
N GLN A 60 -7.31 14.07 7.72
CA GLN A 60 -6.48 12.95 7.30
C GLN A 60 -5.18 12.96 8.08
N TRP A 61 -5.09 12.09 9.10
CA TRP A 61 -3.90 11.95 9.95
C TRP A 61 -2.65 11.47 9.20
N TRP A 62 -2.84 10.71 8.12
CA TRP A 62 -1.77 10.03 7.42
C TRP A 62 -1.92 10.22 5.92
N GLN A 63 -0.83 10.64 5.27
CA GLN A 63 -0.70 10.65 3.82
C GLN A 63 0.40 9.68 3.40
N LYS A 64 0.25 9.01 2.25
CA LYS A 64 1.32 8.15 1.72
C LYS A 64 2.46 9.00 1.18
N ASN A 65 3.67 8.74 1.65
CA ASN A 65 4.86 9.17 0.95
C ASN A 65 5.06 8.24 -0.25
N VAL A 66 4.99 8.77 -1.48
CA VAL A 66 4.96 7.95 -2.71
C VAL A 66 6.17 7.01 -2.81
N GLU A 67 7.36 7.50 -2.46
CA GLU A 67 8.61 6.76 -2.60
C GLU A 67 8.74 5.66 -1.54
N THR A 68 8.64 6.01 -0.26
CA THR A 68 8.82 5.04 0.82
C THR A 68 7.63 4.11 0.99
N TRP A 69 6.43 4.51 0.58
CA TRP A 69 5.29 3.61 0.46
C TRP A 69 5.54 2.55 -0.61
N ALA A 70 6.04 2.94 -1.79
CA ALA A 70 6.38 2.00 -2.85
C ALA A 70 7.49 1.02 -2.42
N GLU A 71 8.50 1.50 -1.68
CA GLU A 71 9.52 0.63 -1.09
C GLU A 71 8.94 -0.35 -0.06
N PHE A 72 7.99 0.10 0.77
CA PHE A 72 7.36 -0.71 1.80
C PHE A 72 6.45 -1.80 1.22
N VAL A 73 5.58 -1.42 0.27
CA VAL A 73 4.70 -2.37 -0.44
C VAL A 73 5.51 -3.28 -1.37
N GLY A 74 6.70 -2.83 -1.79
CA GLY A 74 7.57 -3.53 -2.71
C GLY A 74 7.10 -3.39 -4.17
N ARG A 75 7.73 -4.16 -5.06
CA ARG A 75 7.46 -4.17 -6.51
C ARG A 75 6.04 -4.59 -6.90
N GLU A 76 5.16 -4.92 -5.96
CA GLU A 76 3.80 -5.35 -6.29
C GLU A 76 2.95 -4.22 -6.89
N ALA A 77 3.15 -2.96 -6.47
CA ALA A 77 2.35 -1.82 -6.94
C ALA A 77 2.49 -1.52 -8.46
N PRO A 78 3.69 -1.43 -9.05
CA PRO A 78 3.83 -1.15 -10.49
C PRO A 78 3.33 -2.31 -11.37
N VAL A 79 3.36 -3.55 -10.90
CA VAL A 79 2.89 -4.72 -11.66
C VAL A 79 1.38 -4.61 -11.96
N PHE A 80 0.58 -4.21 -10.98
CA PHE A 80 -0.86 -4.03 -11.20
C PHE A 80 -1.19 -2.96 -12.25
N ARG A 81 -0.35 -1.91 -12.37
CA ARG A 81 -0.56 -0.86 -13.37
C ARG A 81 -0.29 -1.37 -14.79
N LEU A 82 0.79 -2.14 -14.97
CA LEU A 82 1.11 -2.76 -16.26
C LEU A 82 0.06 -3.79 -16.66
N ASP A 83 -0.36 -4.65 -15.73
CA ASP A 83 -1.40 -5.66 -15.99
C ASP A 83 -2.75 -4.99 -16.33
N ALA A 84 -3.11 -3.92 -15.62
CA ALA A 84 -4.32 -3.16 -15.89
C ALA A 84 -4.28 -2.49 -17.27
N ALA A 85 -3.15 -1.86 -17.63
CA ALA A 85 -2.95 -1.24 -18.93
C ALA A 85 -3.00 -2.28 -20.06
N ALA A 86 -2.32 -3.42 -19.92
CA ALA A 86 -2.36 -4.51 -20.88
C ALA A 86 -3.79 -5.04 -21.08
N THR A 87 -4.55 -5.17 -20.00
CA THR A 87 -5.95 -5.60 -20.04
C THR A 87 -6.84 -4.62 -20.81
N LEU A 88 -6.63 -3.31 -20.66
CA LEU A 88 -7.35 -2.29 -21.43
C LEU A 88 -6.99 -2.33 -22.92
N VAL A 89 -5.71 -2.53 -23.25
CA VAL A 89 -5.26 -2.69 -24.64
C VAL A 89 -5.90 -3.93 -25.28
N ILE A 90 -5.93 -5.07 -24.57
CA ILE A 90 -6.59 -6.29 -25.04
C ILE A 90 -8.09 -6.05 -25.27
N SER A 91 -8.77 -5.33 -24.36
CA SER A 91 -10.17 -4.92 -24.54
C SER A 91 -10.38 -4.09 -25.81
N ALA A 92 -9.51 -3.09 -26.03
CA ALA A 92 -9.60 -2.20 -27.19
C ALA A 92 -9.39 -2.96 -28.51
N ILE A 93 -8.42 -3.89 -28.54
CA ILE A 93 -8.21 -4.80 -29.69
C ILE A 93 -9.45 -5.67 -29.93
N GLY A 94 -10.06 -6.20 -28.86
CA GLY A 94 -11.31 -6.94 -28.93
C GLY A 94 -12.44 -6.12 -29.57
N LEU A 95 -12.66 -4.89 -29.10
CA LEU A 95 -13.69 -4.00 -29.64
C LEU A 95 -13.45 -3.65 -31.12
N LEU A 96 -12.19 -3.36 -31.49
CA LEU A 96 -11.83 -3.08 -32.88
C LEU A 96 -12.06 -4.30 -33.78
N GLY A 97 -11.70 -5.49 -33.30
CA GLY A 97 -11.94 -6.74 -34.00
C GLY A 97 -13.42 -7.04 -34.22
N VAL A 98 -14.29 -6.76 -33.23
CA VAL A 98 -15.75 -6.88 -33.38
C VAL A 98 -16.22 -5.95 -34.50
N ALA A 99 -15.80 -4.68 -34.50
CA ALA A 99 -16.22 -3.71 -35.50
C ALA A 99 -15.80 -4.12 -36.93
N ILE A 100 -14.57 -4.62 -37.10
CA ILE A 100 -14.07 -5.11 -38.39
C ILE A 100 -14.85 -6.36 -38.83
N SER A 101 -15.05 -7.32 -37.93
CA SER A 101 -15.71 -8.60 -38.24
C SER A 101 -17.17 -8.40 -38.67
N LEU A 102 -17.89 -7.48 -38.01
CA LEU A 102 -19.26 -7.13 -38.41
C LEU A 102 -19.30 -6.52 -39.81
N LYS A 103 -18.34 -5.65 -40.15
CA LYS A 103 -18.25 -5.01 -41.47
C LYS A 103 -17.87 -5.99 -42.58
N SER A 104 -16.97 -6.94 -42.31
CA SER A 104 -16.50 -7.93 -43.29
C SER A 104 -17.35 -9.19 -43.37
N HIS A 105 -18.37 -9.33 -42.51
CA HIS A 105 -19.18 -10.55 -42.36
C HIS A 105 -18.32 -11.79 -42.06
N ALA A 106 -17.24 -11.60 -41.31
CA ALA A 106 -16.38 -12.69 -40.89
C ALA A 106 -16.95 -13.39 -39.64
N ASP A 107 -16.78 -14.71 -39.56
CA ASP A 107 -17.24 -15.55 -38.44
C ASP A 107 -16.42 -15.35 -37.14
N ALA A 108 -15.44 -14.44 -37.14
CA ALA A 108 -14.58 -14.16 -35.99
C ALA A 108 -15.24 -13.27 -34.91
N THR A 109 -16.48 -12.82 -35.12
CA THR A 109 -17.18 -11.86 -34.24
C THR A 109 -17.25 -12.37 -32.79
N VAL A 110 -17.47 -13.67 -32.58
CA VAL A 110 -17.58 -14.27 -31.23
C VAL A 110 -16.25 -14.20 -30.48
N LEU A 111 -15.12 -14.45 -31.15
CA LEU A 111 -13.78 -14.38 -30.54
C LEU A 111 -13.49 -12.96 -30.04
N PHE A 112 -13.74 -11.97 -30.90
CA PHE A 112 -13.49 -10.57 -30.56
C PHE A 112 -14.46 -10.03 -29.51
N ALA A 113 -15.72 -10.49 -29.50
CA ALA A 113 -16.67 -10.17 -28.44
C ALA A 113 -16.20 -10.72 -27.08
N GLY A 114 -15.62 -11.92 -27.06
CA GLY A 114 -14.98 -12.48 -25.88
C GLY A 114 -13.86 -11.60 -25.33
N LEU A 115 -12.95 -11.12 -26.19
CA LEU A 115 -11.87 -10.20 -25.80
C LEU A 115 -12.40 -8.85 -25.30
N ALA A 116 -13.42 -8.31 -25.97
CA ALA A 116 -14.07 -7.05 -25.61
C ALA A 116 -14.68 -7.10 -24.19
N VAL A 117 -15.28 -8.23 -23.80
CA VAL A 117 -15.88 -8.44 -22.47
C VAL A 117 -14.85 -8.86 -21.42
N PHE A 118 -13.87 -9.69 -21.79
CA PHE A 118 -12.84 -10.17 -20.87
C PHE A 118 -12.01 -9.03 -20.28
N GLY A 119 -11.65 -8.04 -21.11
CA GLY A 119 -10.82 -6.91 -20.68
C GLY A 119 -11.43 -6.13 -19.52
N PRO A 120 -12.64 -5.56 -19.63
CA PRO A 120 -13.27 -4.83 -18.53
C PRO A 120 -13.46 -5.67 -17.26
N LEU A 121 -13.83 -6.94 -17.38
CA LEU A 121 -13.98 -7.83 -16.23
C LEU A 121 -12.65 -8.07 -15.51
N ASN A 122 -11.59 -8.35 -16.27
CA ASN A 122 -10.26 -8.54 -15.70
C ASN A 122 -9.72 -7.23 -15.11
N PHE A 123 -10.02 -6.08 -15.70
CA PHE A 123 -9.66 -4.76 -15.17
C PHE A 123 -10.34 -4.51 -13.81
N VAL A 124 -11.65 -4.72 -13.70
CA VAL A 124 -12.40 -4.61 -12.44
C VAL A 124 -11.80 -5.53 -11.37
N ARG A 125 -11.49 -6.78 -11.73
CA ARG A 125 -10.81 -7.73 -10.85
C ARG A 125 -9.44 -7.23 -10.38
N LEU A 126 -8.61 -6.70 -11.29
CA LEU A 126 -7.30 -6.15 -10.96
C LEU A 126 -7.39 -4.93 -10.03
N VAL A 127 -8.37 -4.05 -10.26
CA VAL A 127 -8.65 -2.90 -9.38
C VAL A 127 -9.08 -3.37 -7.98
N ALA A 128 -9.99 -4.35 -7.89
CA ALA A 128 -10.40 -4.92 -6.60
C ALA A 128 -9.23 -5.60 -5.87
N LEU A 129 -8.38 -6.33 -6.59
CA LEU A 129 -7.16 -6.93 -6.04
C LEU A 129 -6.17 -5.87 -5.56
N ALA A 130 -6.01 -4.76 -6.30
CA ALA A 130 -5.17 -3.65 -5.89
C ALA A 130 -5.69 -3.00 -4.60
N ALA A 131 -7.00 -2.73 -4.51
CA ALA A 131 -7.62 -2.17 -3.31
C ALA A 131 -7.44 -3.07 -2.08
N THR A 132 -7.69 -4.38 -2.22
CA THR A 132 -7.48 -5.34 -1.11
C THR A 132 -6.00 -5.48 -0.74
N THR A 133 -5.08 -5.29 -1.68
CA THR A 133 -3.63 -5.29 -1.40
C THR A 133 -3.22 -4.07 -0.60
N GLU A 134 -3.81 -2.92 -0.87
CA GLU A 134 -3.59 -1.70 -0.10
C GLU A 134 -4.05 -1.85 1.36
N ASP A 135 -5.26 -2.34 1.59
CA ASP A 135 -5.76 -2.59 2.94
C ASP A 135 -4.89 -3.59 3.71
N ARG A 136 -4.42 -4.65 3.02
CA ARG A 136 -3.47 -5.62 3.61
C ARG A 136 -2.13 -4.96 3.91
N ALA A 137 -1.63 -4.09 3.06
CA ALA A 137 -0.40 -3.35 3.30
C ALA A 137 -0.53 -2.43 4.51
N LEU A 138 -1.62 -1.67 4.62
CA LEU A 138 -1.91 -0.80 5.77
C LEU A 138 -2.06 -1.60 7.07
N ARG A 139 -2.79 -2.72 7.07
CA ARG A 139 -2.89 -3.61 8.24
C ARG A 139 -1.54 -4.16 8.67
N ARG A 140 -0.70 -4.58 7.71
CA ARG A 140 0.67 -5.05 8.00
C ARG A 140 1.54 -3.93 8.56
N LEU A 141 1.44 -2.72 8.02
CA LEU A 141 2.17 -1.56 8.51
C LEU A 141 1.79 -1.26 9.97
N ARG A 142 0.50 -1.13 10.27
CA ARG A 142 -0.02 -0.90 11.64
C ARG A 142 0.44 -1.97 12.64
N SER A 143 0.35 -3.24 12.25
CA SER A 143 0.79 -4.35 13.11
C SER A 143 2.30 -4.35 13.36
N ARG A 144 3.11 -3.95 12.37
CA ARG A 144 4.56 -3.88 12.53
C ARG A 144 5.01 -2.62 13.25
N SER A 145 4.33 -1.50 13.04
CA SER A 145 4.61 -0.24 13.74
C SER A 145 4.32 -0.36 15.23
N ALA A 146 3.23 -1.04 15.62
CA ALA A 146 2.95 -1.31 17.03
C ALA A 146 4.08 -2.11 17.71
N ARG A 147 4.62 -3.13 17.02
CA ARG A 147 5.79 -3.90 17.51
C ARG A 147 7.05 -3.06 17.56
N LEU A 148 7.26 -2.19 16.57
CA LEU A 148 8.35 -1.23 16.57
C LEU A 148 8.24 -0.26 17.76
N GLY A 149 7.03 0.19 18.11
CA GLY A 149 6.78 1.04 19.26
C GLY A 149 7.27 0.42 20.56
N TRP A 150 6.97 -0.86 20.78
CA TRP A 150 7.48 -1.61 21.93
C TRP A 150 9.01 -1.72 21.94
N ALA A 151 9.62 -2.02 20.79
CA ALA A 151 11.07 -2.08 20.67
C ALA A 151 11.76 -0.73 20.94
N LEU A 152 11.20 0.36 20.42
CA LEU A 152 11.70 1.71 20.68
C LEU A 152 11.53 2.10 22.15
N ALA A 153 10.44 1.66 22.80
CA ALA A 153 10.24 1.90 24.22
C ALA A 153 11.28 1.17 25.07
N LEU A 154 11.56 -0.10 24.75
CA LEU A 154 12.59 -0.87 25.43
C LEU A 154 13.98 -0.22 25.28
N LEU A 155 14.35 0.19 24.06
CA LEU A 155 15.63 0.86 23.80
C LEU A 155 15.77 2.17 24.59
N GLY A 156 14.74 3.02 24.59
CA GLY A 156 14.76 4.27 25.33
C GLY A 156 14.78 4.05 26.85
N TYR A 157 14.05 3.05 27.35
CA TYR A 157 14.06 2.68 28.77
C TYR A 157 15.45 2.19 29.23
N GLU A 158 16.11 1.33 28.45
CA GLU A 158 17.46 0.86 28.73
C GLU A 158 18.47 2.01 28.72
N ALA A 159 18.35 2.93 27.75
CA ALA A 159 19.19 4.13 27.69
C ALA A 159 19.00 5.03 28.91
N ARG A 160 17.75 5.29 29.32
CA ARG A 160 17.41 6.09 30.49
C ARG A 160 17.91 5.44 31.77
N ARG A 161 17.69 4.14 31.96
CA ARG A 161 18.16 3.38 33.13
C ARG A 161 19.69 3.37 33.25
N GLY A 162 20.42 3.45 32.14
CA GLY A 162 21.87 3.59 32.12
C GLY A 162 22.39 4.99 32.51
N SER A 163 21.51 6.01 32.53
CA SER A 163 21.89 7.36 32.94
C SER A 163 22.03 7.45 34.46
N ALA A 164 23.08 8.13 34.94
CA ALA A 164 23.38 8.26 36.37
C ALA A 164 22.30 9.03 37.17
N THR A 165 21.37 9.67 36.47
CA THR A 165 20.32 10.54 37.04
C THR A 165 18.95 9.87 37.08
N ALA A 166 18.79 8.66 36.53
CA ALA A 166 17.48 8.02 36.47
C ALA A 166 17.07 7.39 37.81
N GLU A 167 15.94 7.84 38.34
CA GLU A 167 15.24 7.16 39.43
C GLU A 167 14.78 5.76 38.95
N ALA A 168 14.68 4.80 39.88
CA ALA A 168 14.27 3.43 39.58
C ALA A 168 12.78 3.36 39.22
N GLU A 169 12.45 3.77 38.00
CA GLU A 169 11.09 3.79 37.47
C GLU A 169 10.74 2.45 36.78
N SER A 170 9.47 2.06 36.82
CA SER A 170 9.03 0.84 36.11
C SER A 170 8.94 1.07 34.60
N PHE A 171 9.04 -0.01 33.82
CA PHE A 171 8.90 0.08 32.36
C PHE A 171 7.54 0.65 31.93
N ASP A 172 6.46 0.24 32.59
CA ASP A 172 5.11 0.72 32.26
C ASP A 172 4.95 2.21 32.54
N THR A 173 5.51 2.70 33.64
CA THR A 173 5.51 4.14 33.96
C THR A 173 6.31 4.92 32.92
N TYR A 174 7.47 4.40 32.52
CA TYR A 174 8.29 4.99 31.46
C TYR A 174 7.53 5.06 30.12
N VAL A 175 6.81 4.00 29.73
CA VAL A 175 6.00 3.99 28.50
C VAL A 175 4.92 5.07 28.56
N ALA A 176 4.20 5.17 29.68
CA ALA A 176 3.15 6.18 29.87
C ALA A 176 3.72 7.62 29.82
N TRP A 177 4.85 7.87 30.48
CA TRP A 177 5.58 9.14 30.42
C TRP A 177 6.00 9.47 28.98
N ARG A 178 6.59 8.50 28.28
CA ARG A 178 7.08 8.66 26.91
C ARG A 178 5.97 9.00 25.92
N GLU A 179 4.77 8.45 26.10
CA GLU A 179 3.61 8.78 25.25
C GLU A 179 3.16 10.24 25.43
N GLN A 180 3.25 10.79 26.65
CA GLN A 180 2.90 12.18 26.94
C GLN A 180 3.95 13.14 26.39
N GLU A 181 5.23 12.86 26.65
CA GLU A 181 6.37 13.66 26.20
C GLU A 181 6.67 13.52 24.69
N ALA A 182 5.99 12.59 24.00
CA ALA A 182 6.10 12.47 22.55
C ALA A 182 5.69 13.74 21.81
N TRP A 183 4.93 14.64 22.44
CA TRP A 183 4.32 15.79 21.79
C TRP A 183 4.93 17.09 22.30
N SER A 184 5.56 17.86 21.40
CA SER A 184 6.17 19.13 21.76
C SER A 184 5.82 20.28 20.79
N PHE A 185 5.57 21.46 21.35
CA PHE A 185 5.41 22.71 20.61
C PHE A 185 6.75 23.27 20.09
N ASP A 186 7.83 23.07 20.84
CA ASP A 186 9.15 23.59 20.49
C ASP A 186 9.98 22.61 19.63
N ARG A 187 9.41 21.43 19.33
CA ARG A 187 10.04 20.35 18.55
C ARG A 187 11.35 19.86 19.17
N ARG A 188 11.46 19.93 20.49
CA ARG A 188 12.53 19.29 21.25
C ARG A 188 11.96 18.07 21.94
N TRP A 189 12.74 17.01 21.91
CA TRP A 189 12.44 15.75 22.56
C TRP A 189 13.71 15.25 23.23
N ASP A 190 13.53 14.48 24.29
CA ASP A 190 14.64 13.79 24.94
C ASP A 190 15.30 12.79 23.99
N ALA A 191 16.58 12.49 24.25
CA ALA A 191 17.38 11.61 23.42
C ALA A 191 16.81 10.18 23.30
N ASP A 192 16.01 9.74 24.28
CA ASP A 192 15.31 8.45 24.31
C ASP A 192 14.04 8.42 23.41
N GLN A 193 13.69 9.55 22.80
CA GLN A 193 12.58 9.69 21.84
C GLN A 193 13.03 10.00 20.41
N VAL A 194 14.34 10.16 20.20
CA VAL A 194 14.91 10.44 18.88
C VAL A 194 16.08 9.49 18.65
N HIS A 195 15.76 8.32 18.09
CA HIS A 195 16.81 7.38 17.72
C HIS A 195 17.46 7.81 16.38
N PRO A 196 18.78 8.05 16.33
CA PRO A 196 19.45 8.49 15.09
C PRO A 196 19.33 7.45 13.97
N ASP A 197 19.26 6.17 14.33
CA ASP A 197 19.12 5.04 13.39
C ASP A 197 17.67 4.62 13.14
N LEU A 198 16.69 5.51 13.38
CA LEU A 198 15.27 5.17 13.27
C LEU A 198 14.90 4.52 11.93
N ARG A 199 15.52 4.92 10.80
CA ARG A 199 15.32 4.26 9.50
C ARG A 199 15.77 2.81 9.49
N ALA A 200 16.94 2.52 10.06
CA ALA A 200 17.48 1.18 10.11
C ALA A 200 16.64 0.29 11.03
N ILE A 201 16.24 0.81 12.18
CA ILE A 201 15.33 0.14 13.12
C ILE A 201 13.98 -0.12 12.42
N PHE A 202 13.37 0.91 11.82
CA PHE A 202 12.13 0.79 11.08
C PHE A 202 12.22 -0.29 9.99
N ASN A 203 13.28 -0.28 9.17
CA ASN A 203 13.46 -1.28 8.13
C ASN A 203 13.62 -2.69 8.70
N ARG A 204 14.28 -2.86 9.86
CA ARG A 204 14.42 -4.16 10.51
C ARG A 204 13.07 -4.75 10.94
N TYR A 205 12.19 -3.92 11.50
CA TYR A 205 10.88 -4.38 12.03
C TYR A 205 9.77 -4.36 10.99
N CYS A 206 9.80 -3.39 10.07
CA CYS A 206 8.70 -3.08 9.18
C CYS A 206 8.90 -3.59 7.75
N ARG A 207 10.13 -3.82 7.28
CA ARG A 207 10.34 -4.26 5.89
C ARG A 207 9.83 -5.69 5.72
N ALA A 208 8.98 -5.90 4.72
CA ALA A 208 8.51 -7.24 4.42
C ALA A 208 9.70 -8.08 3.91
N ALA A 209 9.87 -9.28 4.48
CA ALA A 209 10.60 -10.31 3.76
C ALA A 209 9.98 -10.44 2.36
N PRO A 210 10.79 -10.55 1.30
CA PRO A 210 10.26 -10.71 -0.05
C PRO A 210 9.29 -11.90 -0.04
N ALA A 211 8.05 -11.66 -0.45
CA ALA A 211 7.08 -12.74 -0.57
C ALA A 211 7.65 -13.76 -1.59
N PRO A 212 7.62 -15.07 -1.30
CA PRO A 212 8.04 -16.07 -2.26
C PRO A 212 7.21 -15.88 -3.55
N CYS A 213 7.90 -15.87 -4.70
CA CYS A 213 7.32 -15.64 -6.03
C CYS A 213 6.36 -16.76 -6.45
N HIS A 214 5.17 -16.84 -5.85
CA HIS A 214 4.13 -17.78 -6.26
C HIS A 214 3.35 -17.34 -7.52
N ARG A 215 3.54 -16.10 -8.00
CA ARG A 215 2.73 -15.50 -9.08
C ARG A 215 3.00 -16.06 -10.47
N VAL A 216 4.18 -16.64 -10.73
CA VAL A 216 4.51 -17.24 -12.04
C VAL A 216 3.58 -18.42 -12.34
N ALA A 217 3.22 -19.21 -11.32
CA ALA A 217 2.33 -20.35 -11.47
C ALA A 217 0.89 -19.94 -11.86
N THR A 218 0.37 -18.85 -11.30
CA THR A 218 -1.01 -18.41 -11.54
C THR A 218 -1.17 -17.79 -12.93
N ALA A 219 -0.17 -17.01 -13.38
CA ALA A 219 -0.17 -16.45 -14.73
C ALA A 219 -0.04 -17.54 -15.81
N ALA A 220 0.83 -18.54 -15.57
CA ALA A 220 0.94 -19.70 -16.45
C ALA A 220 -0.37 -20.49 -16.53
N LEU A 221 -1.03 -20.76 -15.41
CA LEU A 221 -2.33 -21.44 -15.37
C LEU A 221 -3.43 -20.66 -16.12
N ALA A 222 -3.49 -19.34 -15.94
CA ALA A 222 -4.47 -18.51 -16.65
C ALA A 222 -4.25 -18.52 -18.18
N GLY A 223 -2.99 -18.48 -18.62
CA GLY A 223 -2.62 -18.59 -20.04
C GLY A 223 -3.03 -19.94 -20.66
N VAL A 224 -2.80 -21.04 -19.94
CA VAL A 224 -3.18 -22.39 -20.40
C VAL A 224 -4.69 -22.53 -20.54
N SER A 225 -5.46 -22.07 -19.55
CA SER A 225 -6.93 -22.14 -19.59
C SER A 225 -7.54 -21.28 -20.72
N GLY A 226 -7.00 -20.08 -20.94
CA GLY A 226 -7.42 -19.22 -22.05
C GLY A 226 -7.11 -19.84 -23.42
N GLY A 227 -5.91 -20.41 -23.57
CA GLY A 227 -5.51 -21.13 -24.79
C GLY A 227 -6.40 -22.34 -25.07
N ALA A 228 -6.71 -23.14 -24.05
CA ALA A 228 -7.59 -24.30 -24.19
C ALA A 228 -9.00 -23.90 -24.67
N LEU A 229 -9.57 -22.84 -24.11
CA LEU A 229 -10.90 -22.36 -24.50
C LEU A 229 -10.95 -21.88 -25.97
N VAL A 230 -9.92 -21.15 -26.41
CA VAL A 230 -9.79 -20.71 -27.81
C VAL A 230 -9.68 -21.91 -28.75
N ILE A 231 -8.86 -22.91 -28.40
CA ILE A 231 -8.73 -24.14 -29.19
C ILE A 231 -10.08 -24.87 -29.28
N THR A 232 -10.80 -25.01 -28.17
CA THR A 232 -12.12 -25.67 -28.16
C THR A 232 -13.13 -24.95 -29.06
N VAL A 233 -13.18 -23.61 -29.02
CA VAL A 233 -14.07 -22.82 -29.89
C VAL A 233 -13.69 -22.98 -31.36
N LEU A 234 -12.39 -22.94 -31.69
CA LEU A 234 -11.93 -23.15 -33.07
C LEU A 234 -12.28 -24.54 -33.60
N VAL A 235 -12.15 -25.59 -32.78
CA VAL A 235 -12.53 -26.96 -33.15
C VAL A 235 -14.03 -27.06 -33.41
N LEU A 236 -14.86 -26.46 -32.55
CA LEU A 236 -16.31 -26.46 -32.73
C LEU A 236 -16.73 -25.73 -34.02
N LEU A 237 -16.09 -24.60 -34.34
CA LEU A 237 -16.34 -23.86 -35.58
C LEU A 237 -15.93 -24.68 -36.83
N ALA A 238 -14.76 -25.31 -36.80
CA ALA A 238 -14.29 -26.15 -37.91
C ALA A 238 -15.22 -27.35 -38.18
N ASN A 239 -15.75 -27.96 -37.12
CA ASN A 239 -16.71 -29.06 -37.23
C ASN A 239 -18.05 -28.58 -37.81
N HIS A 240 -18.49 -27.36 -37.48
CA HIS A 240 -19.76 -26.84 -37.98
C HIS A 240 -19.71 -26.55 -39.49
N VAL A 241 -18.60 -26.02 -39.99
CA VAL A 241 -18.39 -25.79 -41.44
C VAL A 241 -18.38 -27.11 -42.20
N SER A 242 -17.70 -28.14 -41.67
CA SER A 242 -17.51 -29.43 -42.34
C SER A 242 -18.81 -30.27 -42.43
N GLY A 243 -19.76 -30.10 -41.51
CA GLY A 243 -21.01 -30.87 -41.49
C GLY A 243 -22.09 -30.40 -42.46
N SER A 244 -21.94 -29.22 -43.07
CA SER A 244 -22.98 -28.62 -43.93
C SER A 244 -22.99 -29.14 -45.38
N GLY A 245 -22.00 -29.97 -45.78
CA GLY A 245 -21.80 -30.38 -47.17
C GLY A 245 -22.37 -31.74 -47.59
N SER A 246 -23.05 -32.51 -46.72
CA SER A 246 -23.48 -33.88 -47.05
C SER A 246 -25.00 -34.06 -47.23
N SER A 247 -25.70 -33.10 -47.84
CA SER A 247 -27.01 -33.38 -48.42
C SER A 247 -26.83 -33.91 -49.85
N ASN A 248 -26.56 -35.21 -49.98
CA ASN A 248 -26.78 -35.88 -51.26
C ASN A 248 -28.29 -36.16 -51.43
N PRO A 249 -28.84 -35.96 -52.64
CA PRO A 249 -30.26 -36.15 -52.95
C PRO A 249 -30.73 -37.60 -52.89
#